data_AF-A0A435WSS8-F1
#
_entry.id   AF-A0A435WSS8-F1
#
_cell.length_a   1.000
_cell.length_b   1.000
_cell.length_c   1.000
_cell.angle_alpha   90.00
_cell.angle_beta   90.00
_cell.angle_gamma   90.00
#
_symmetry.space_group_name_H-M   'P 1'
#
loop_
_entity.id
_entity.type
_entity.pdbx_description
1 polymer ?
#
loop_
_entity_poly.entity_id
_entity_poly.type
_entity_poly.pdbx_seq_one_letter_code
_entity_poly.pdbx_strand_id
1 'polypeptide(L)'
;LPDDEIHGDEAAANLDDLRDRWSRLTDVHQFFGMLKTLKLSRRQAVRMVGQDYAWLLDNDAVRAMFHHAVEGEMPIMCFVGNRGCIQIHSGPIKSIKPMGPWINVLDETFHLHLRTDHIHEVWAVRKPTKDGHVTSLEVYDV
;
A
#
# COMPACT_ATOMS: atom_id res chain seq x y z
N LEU A 1 -10.50 24.76 3.55
CA LEU A 1 -10.84 25.71 2.48
C LEU A 1 -11.39 24.88 1.34
N PRO A 2 -12.62 25.12 0.85
CA PRO A 2 -13.15 24.44 -0.31
C PRO A 2 -12.59 25.13 -1.56
N ASP A 3 -12.02 24.35 -2.48
CA ASP A 3 -11.87 24.62 -3.91
C ASP A 3 -11.15 23.40 -4.52
N ASP A 4 -11.86 22.27 -4.55
CA ASP A 4 -11.56 21.16 -5.47
C ASP A 4 -12.52 21.30 -6.66
N GLU A 5 -12.28 22.31 -7.51
CA GLU A 5 -12.80 22.32 -8.87
C GLU A 5 -11.65 22.04 -9.84
N ILE A 6 -11.50 20.78 -10.23
CA ILE A 6 -10.77 20.43 -11.44
C ILE A 6 -11.80 20.34 -12.57
N HIS A 7 -11.79 21.34 -13.44
CA HIS A 7 -12.54 21.36 -14.68
C HIS A 7 -12.15 20.16 -15.57
N GLY A 8 -13.17 19.46 -16.07
CA GLY A 8 -13.01 18.42 -17.09
C GLY A 8 -12.64 19.03 -18.43
N ASP A 9 -11.46 18.67 -18.93
CA ASP A 9 -11.21 18.11 -20.29
C ASP A 9 -9.70 17.76 -20.42
N GLU A 10 -9.18 16.88 -19.55
CA GLU A 10 -7.87 16.24 -19.75
C GLU A 10 -8.15 14.76 -19.99
N ALA A 11 -7.84 14.24 -21.18
CA ALA A 11 -8.01 12.83 -21.53
C ALA A 11 -7.57 11.95 -20.35
N ALA A 12 -8.52 11.18 -19.79
CA ALA A 12 -8.27 10.22 -18.72
C ALA A 12 -6.96 9.50 -19.03
N ALA A 13 -5.98 9.57 -18.13
CA ALA A 13 -4.73 8.83 -18.28
C ALA A 13 -5.08 7.42 -18.75
N ASN A 14 -4.71 7.08 -20.00
CA ASN A 14 -5.24 5.90 -20.64
C ASN A 14 -4.77 4.69 -19.82
N LEU A 15 -5.71 3.82 -19.44
CA LEU A 15 -5.42 2.56 -18.76
C LEU A 15 -4.26 1.83 -19.43
N ASP A 16 -4.17 1.89 -20.75
CA ASP A 16 -3.07 1.31 -21.52
C ASP A 16 -1.71 1.93 -21.20
N ASP A 17 -1.62 3.26 -21.03
CA ASP A 17 -0.37 3.95 -20.67
C ASP A 17 0.03 3.65 -19.21
N LEU A 18 -0.96 3.58 -18.31
CA LEU A 18 -0.72 3.13 -16.93
C LEU A 18 -0.16 1.70 -16.91
N ARG A 19 -0.80 0.77 -17.62
CA ARG A 19 -0.39 -0.63 -17.67
C ARG A 19 0.96 -0.81 -18.35
N ASP A 20 1.20 -0.12 -19.46
CA ASP A 20 2.49 -0.17 -20.16
C ASP A 20 3.63 0.30 -19.25
N ARG A 21 3.50 1.47 -18.62
CA ARG A 21 4.52 1.99 -17.71
C ARG A 21 4.70 1.13 -16.46
N TRP A 22 3.61 0.64 -15.88
CA TRP A 22 3.66 -0.23 -14.70
C TRP A 22 4.38 -1.54 -15.00
N SER A 23 4.13 -2.13 -16.18
CA SER A 23 4.77 -3.38 -16.62
C SER A 23 6.28 -3.24 -16.83
N ARG A 24 6.75 -2.03 -17.15
CA ARG A 24 8.16 -1.71 -17.40
C ARG A 24 8.92 -1.23 -16.16
N LEU A 25 8.28 -1.23 -14.99
CA LEU A 25 8.96 -0.94 -13.73
C LEU A 25 10.11 -1.93 -13.54
N THR A 26 11.28 -1.39 -13.23
CA THR A 26 12.47 -2.18 -12.89
C THR A 26 12.90 -1.96 -11.45
N ASP A 27 12.36 -0.93 -10.81
CA ASP A 27 12.57 -0.58 -9.41
C ASP A 27 11.27 0.03 -8.84
N VAL A 28 10.86 -0.38 -7.64
CA VAL A 28 9.66 0.14 -6.98
C VAL A 28 9.72 1.65 -6.73
N HIS A 29 10.90 2.25 -6.65
CA HIS A 29 11.07 3.71 -6.48
C HIS A 29 10.70 4.50 -7.74
N GLN A 30 10.64 3.86 -8.91
CA GLN A 30 10.15 4.48 -10.15
C GLN A 30 8.64 4.73 -10.11
N PHE A 31 7.91 4.01 -9.26
CA PHE A 31 6.46 4.06 -9.18
C PHE A 31 5.94 5.47 -8.91
N PHE A 32 6.55 6.21 -7.97
CA PHE A 32 6.14 7.58 -7.65
C PHE A 32 6.32 8.53 -8.85
N GLY A 33 7.43 8.40 -9.58
CA GLY A 33 7.68 9.18 -10.79
C GLY A 33 6.65 8.90 -11.87
N MET A 34 6.31 7.63 -12.09
CA MET A 34 5.26 7.20 -13.02
C MET A 34 3.91 7.81 -12.68
N LEU A 35 3.48 7.74 -11.41
CA LEU A 35 2.22 8.34 -10.96
C LEU A 35 2.16 9.84 -11.22
N LYS A 36 3.27 10.56 -10.95
CA LYS A 36 3.37 12.00 -11.22
C LYS A 36 3.24 12.32 -12.71
N THR A 37 3.87 11.53 -13.58
CA THR A 37 3.77 11.70 -15.04
C THR A 37 2.34 11.51 -15.54
N LEU A 38 1.64 10.50 -15.00
CA LEU A 38 0.25 10.20 -15.36
C LEU A 38 -0.78 11.09 -14.66
N LYS A 39 -0.34 12.00 -13.77
CA LYS A 39 -1.21 12.80 -12.89
C LYS A 39 -2.21 11.94 -12.10
N LEU A 40 -1.81 10.74 -11.70
CA LEU A 40 -2.64 9.81 -10.93
C LEU A 40 -2.21 9.79 -9.46
N SER A 41 -3.20 9.76 -8.56
CA SER A 41 -2.94 9.35 -7.18
C SER A 41 -2.63 7.85 -7.12
N ARG A 42 -1.98 7.41 -6.04
CA ARG A 42 -1.68 6.00 -5.77
C ARG A 42 -2.95 5.14 -5.80
N ARG A 43 -4.00 5.60 -5.10
CA ARG A 43 -5.29 4.91 -4.98
C ARG A 43 -6.00 4.77 -6.32
N GLN A 44 -5.99 5.83 -7.15
CA GLN A 44 -6.55 5.76 -8.51
C GLN A 44 -5.81 4.72 -9.35
N ALA A 45 -4.47 4.77 -9.37
CA ALA A 45 -3.67 3.83 -10.16
C ALA A 45 -3.87 2.37 -9.73
N VAL A 46 -3.90 2.09 -8.42
CA VAL A 46 -4.14 0.75 -7.87
C VAL A 46 -5.53 0.21 -8.27
N ARG A 47 -6.58 1.05 -8.21
CA ARG A 47 -7.94 0.65 -8.63
C ARG A 47 -8.04 0.40 -10.14
N MET A 48 -7.28 1.14 -10.94
CA MET A 48 -7.38 1.11 -12.41
C MET A 48 -6.52 0.02 -13.04
N VAL A 49 -5.32 -0.26 -12.50
CA VAL A 49 -4.28 -1.00 -13.22
C VAL A 49 -4.68 -2.42 -13.64
N GLY A 50 -5.61 -3.07 -12.94
CA GLY A 50 -6.10 -4.42 -13.25
C GLY A 50 -5.61 -5.51 -12.29
N GLN A 51 -6.35 -6.61 -12.22
CA GLN A 51 -6.20 -7.66 -11.19
C GLN A 51 -4.89 -8.46 -11.24
N ASP A 52 -4.18 -8.42 -12.36
CA ASP A 52 -2.83 -8.99 -12.51
C ASP A 52 -1.77 -8.20 -11.72
N TYR A 53 -2.03 -6.91 -11.46
CA TYR A 53 -1.14 -6.03 -10.71
C TYR A 53 -1.71 -5.60 -9.36
N ALA A 54 -3.03 -5.45 -9.22
CA ALA A 54 -3.64 -5.04 -7.97
C ALA A 54 -5.04 -5.61 -7.80
N TRP A 55 -5.30 -6.22 -6.65
CA TRP A 55 -6.63 -6.76 -6.32
C TRP A 55 -7.01 -6.44 -4.88
N LEU A 56 -8.31 -6.21 -4.70
CA LEU A 56 -8.90 -5.90 -3.41
C LEU A 56 -8.88 -7.16 -2.53
N LEU A 57 -8.55 -6.97 -1.26
CA LEU A 57 -8.60 -7.99 -0.21
C LEU A 57 -9.72 -7.66 0.77
N ASP A 58 -10.06 -8.64 1.61
CA ASP A 58 -10.90 -8.41 2.78
C ASP A 58 -10.23 -7.40 3.73
N ASN A 59 -11.02 -6.55 4.39
CA ASN A 59 -10.48 -5.55 5.32
C ASN A 59 -9.75 -6.19 6.52
N ASP A 60 -10.05 -7.44 6.87
CA ASP A 60 -9.33 -8.17 7.93
C ASP A 60 -8.00 -8.78 7.45
N ALA A 61 -7.64 -8.65 6.16
CA ALA A 61 -6.40 -9.20 5.63
C ALA A 61 -5.14 -8.64 6.31
N VAL A 62 -5.17 -7.39 6.81
CA VAL A 62 -4.06 -6.82 7.59
C VAL A 62 -3.84 -7.58 8.89
N ARG A 63 -4.93 -7.92 9.60
CA ARG A 63 -4.88 -8.68 10.84
C ARG A 63 -4.34 -10.08 10.57
N ALA A 64 -4.91 -10.77 9.58
CA ALA A 64 -4.45 -12.10 9.18
C ALA A 64 -2.96 -12.12 8.80
N MET A 65 -2.51 -11.13 8.03
CA MET A 65 -1.10 -10.99 7.64
C MET A 65 -0.18 -10.84 8.87
N PHE A 66 -0.54 -9.99 9.83
CA PHE A 66 0.26 -9.85 11.05
C PHE A 66 0.31 -11.14 11.87
N HIS A 67 -0.80 -11.88 12.01
CA HIS A 67 -0.80 -13.17 12.69
C HIS A 67 0.14 -14.18 12.01
N HIS A 68 0.06 -14.31 10.68
CA HIS A 68 0.95 -15.20 9.93
C HIS A 68 2.42 -14.76 9.97
N ALA A 69 2.70 -13.46 9.97
CA ALA A 69 4.07 -12.96 10.09
C ALA A 69 4.69 -13.32 11.45
N VAL A 70 3.91 -13.22 12.54
CA VAL A 70 4.33 -13.64 13.88
C VAL A 70 4.52 -15.15 13.95
N GLU A 71 3.53 -15.93 13.50
CA GLU A 71 3.57 -17.41 13.55
C GLU A 71 4.74 -17.99 12.75
N GLY A 72 5.06 -17.40 11.60
CA GLY A 72 6.16 -17.85 10.74
C GLY A 72 7.51 -17.19 11.04
N GLU A 73 7.58 -16.31 12.05
CA GLU A 73 8.73 -15.43 12.31
C GLU A 73 9.22 -14.70 11.04
N MET A 74 8.30 -14.42 10.11
CA MET A 74 8.62 -13.90 8.80
C MET A 74 9.02 -12.42 8.92
N PRO A 75 10.23 -12.03 8.50
CA PRO A 75 10.61 -10.64 8.47
C PRO A 75 9.71 -9.86 7.50
N ILE A 76 9.18 -8.73 7.96
CA ILE A 76 8.39 -7.81 7.13
C ILE A 76 9.10 -6.47 7.00
N MET A 77 8.64 -5.68 6.04
CA MET A 77 8.87 -4.24 6.05
C MET A 77 7.54 -3.53 6.27
N CYS A 78 7.43 -2.71 7.30
CA CYS A 78 6.23 -1.95 7.62
C CYS A 78 6.49 -0.45 7.37
N PHE A 79 5.78 0.12 6.40
CA PHE A 79 5.89 1.52 6.02
C PHE A 79 4.68 2.28 6.57
N VAL A 80 4.93 3.28 7.42
CA VAL A 80 3.91 4.18 7.94
C VAL A 80 4.35 5.60 7.66
N GLY A 81 3.48 6.43 7.10
CA GLY A 81 3.87 7.77 6.68
C GLY A 81 2.75 8.79 6.67
N ASN A 82 3.18 10.04 6.54
CA ASN A 82 2.35 11.21 6.27
C ASN A 82 3.00 12.02 5.13
N ARG A 83 2.46 13.19 4.82
CA ARG A 83 2.94 14.03 3.71
C ARG A 83 4.43 14.41 3.77
N GLY A 84 5.03 14.45 4.96
CA GLY A 84 6.40 14.91 5.17
C GLY A 84 7.39 13.84 5.67
N CYS A 85 6.92 12.66 6.07
CA CYS A 85 7.79 11.64 6.65
C CYS A 85 7.24 10.23 6.39
N ILE A 86 8.14 9.30 6.10
CA ILE A 86 7.88 7.86 6.07
C ILE A 86 8.85 7.21 7.05
N GLN A 87 8.30 6.45 8.01
CA GLN A 87 9.07 5.60 8.90
C GLN A 87 8.93 4.14 8.45
N ILE A 88 10.04 3.42 8.49
CA ILE A 88 10.12 2.04 8.01
C ILE A 88 10.67 1.17 9.14
N HIS A 89 9.90 0.15 9.53
CA HIS A 89 10.41 -0.98 10.30
C HIS A 89 10.80 -2.09 9.32
N SER A 90 11.95 -2.73 9.56
CA SER A 90 12.41 -3.88 8.79
C SER A 90 12.86 -4.97 9.75
N GLY A 91 12.20 -6.12 9.70
CA GLY A 91 12.51 -7.25 10.58
C GLY A 91 11.25 -8.02 10.98
N PRO A 92 11.42 -9.07 11.80
CA PRO A 92 10.29 -9.80 12.35
C PRO A 92 9.47 -8.91 13.29
N ILE A 93 8.23 -9.33 13.51
CA ILE A 93 7.39 -8.84 14.60
C ILE A 93 7.03 -10.04 15.49
N LYS A 94 6.85 -9.83 16.81
CA LYS A 94 6.67 -10.94 17.76
C LYS A 94 5.40 -10.84 18.59
N SER A 95 5.09 -9.66 19.10
CA SER A 95 4.02 -9.45 20.09
C SER A 95 2.90 -8.63 19.48
N ILE A 96 1.86 -9.32 18.99
CA ILE A 96 0.64 -8.69 18.49
C ILE A 96 -0.50 -8.76 19.51
N LYS A 97 -1.17 -7.62 19.75
CA LYS A 97 -2.30 -7.55 20.68
C LYS A 97 -3.48 -6.78 20.09
N PRO A 98 -4.65 -7.39 19.90
CA PRO A 98 -5.87 -6.66 19.61
C PRO A 98 -6.38 -5.94 20.87
N MET A 99 -6.78 -4.67 20.73
CA MET A 99 -7.35 -3.87 21.83
C MET A 99 -8.48 -2.99 21.29
N GLY A 100 -9.74 -3.43 21.42
CA GLY A 100 -10.87 -2.74 20.80
C GLY A 100 -10.69 -2.62 19.28
N PRO A 101 -10.78 -1.41 18.68
CA PRO A 101 -10.59 -1.24 17.23
C PRO A 101 -9.12 -1.28 16.78
N TRP A 102 -8.17 -1.44 17.72
CA TRP A 102 -6.75 -1.43 17.44
C TRP A 102 -6.20 -2.83 17.22
N ILE A 103 -5.26 -2.94 16.27
CA ILE A 103 -4.24 -3.97 16.27
C ILE A 103 -2.89 -3.34 16.60
N ASN A 104 -2.15 -3.96 17.52
CA ASN A 104 -0.90 -3.41 18.04
C ASN A 104 0.24 -4.39 17.83
N VAL A 105 1.43 -3.88 17.46
CA VAL A 105 2.71 -4.56 17.66
C VAL A 105 3.39 -3.91 18.87
N LEU A 106 3.83 -4.70 19.83
CA LEU A 106 4.41 -4.27 21.10
C LEU A 106 5.74 -4.98 21.36
N ASP A 107 6.68 -4.84 20.41
CA ASP A 107 8.01 -5.41 20.50
C ASP A 107 9.00 -4.41 21.14
N GLU A 108 10.11 -4.90 21.70
CA GLU A 108 11.08 -4.09 22.44
C GLU A 108 11.58 -2.84 21.66
N THR A 109 11.74 -2.97 20.34
CA THR A 109 12.28 -1.91 19.48
C THR A 109 11.29 -1.40 18.44
N PHE A 110 10.08 -1.96 18.37
CA PHE A 110 9.07 -1.57 17.39
C PHE A 110 7.65 -1.63 17.98
N HIS A 111 7.03 -0.44 18.06
CA HIS A 111 5.65 -0.29 18.48
C HIS A 111 4.82 0.24 17.29
N LEU A 112 3.74 -0.46 16.98
CA LEU A 112 2.77 -0.05 15.96
C LEU A 112 1.37 -0.06 16.57
N HIS A 113 0.59 0.97 16.29
CA HIS A 113 -0.81 1.06 16.68
C HIS A 113 -1.64 1.40 15.44
N LEU A 114 -2.46 0.46 14.97
CA LEU A 114 -3.28 0.64 13.77
C LEU A 114 -4.77 0.56 14.12
N ARG A 115 -5.51 1.62 13.76
CA ARG A 115 -6.99 1.69 13.81
C ARG A 115 -7.59 0.89 12.66
N THR A 116 -7.98 -0.35 12.93
CA THR A 116 -8.54 -1.24 11.91
C THR A 116 -9.93 -0.80 11.45
N ASP A 117 -10.67 -0.07 12.27
CA ASP A 117 -11.98 0.52 11.96
C ASP A 117 -11.91 1.73 11.01
N HIS A 118 -10.73 2.31 10.79
CA HIS A 118 -10.51 3.39 9.82
C HIS A 118 -10.05 2.87 8.46
N ILE A 119 -9.85 1.57 8.31
CA ILE A 119 -9.45 0.96 7.05
C ILE A 119 -10.67 0.90 6.13
N HIS A 120 -10.58 1.61 5.00
CA HIS A 120 -11.63 1.60 3.98
C HIS A 120 -11.37 0.52 2.93
N GLU A 121 -10.11 0.43 2.45
CA GLU A 121 -9.71 -0.57 1.46
C GLU A 121 -8.36 -1.20 1.80
N VAL A 122 -8.24 -2.49 1.50
CA VAL A 122 -6.98 -3.24 1.55
C VAL A 122 -6.68 -3.81 0.18
N TRP A 123 -5.49 -3.56 -0.33
CA TRP A 123 -5.07 -4.01 -1.66
C TRP A 123 -3.80 -4.84 -1.56
N ALA A 124 -3.79 -5.99 -2.24
CA ALA A 124 -2.53 -6.60 -2.64
C ALA A 124 -2.07 -5.94 -3.94
N VAL A 125 -0.81 -5.50 -3.97
CA VAL A 125 -0.24 -4.77 -5.10
C VAL A 125 1.09 -5.38 -5.50
N ARG A 126 1.21 -5.76 -6.77
CA ARG A 126 2.41 -6.32 -7.40
C ARG A 126 3.07 -5.27 -8.29
N LYS A 127 4.34 -4.98 -8.00
CA LYS A 127 5.17 -4.07 -8.78
C LYS A 127 6.37 -4.82 -9.35
N PRO A 128 6.55 -4.85 -10.68
CA PRO A 128 7.71 -5.47 -11.31
C PRO A 128 9.03 -4.84 -10.85
N THR A 129 10.07 -5.67 -10.78
CA THR A 129 11.45 -5.27 -10.53
C THR A 129 12.38 -6.02 -11.49
N LYS A 130 13.67 -5.67 -11.54
CA LYS A 130 14.65 -6.42 -12.35
C LYS A 130 14.73 -7.91 -12.00
N ASP A 131 14.45 -8.25 -10.73
CA ASP A 131 14.60 -9.60 -10.18
C ASP A 131 13.25 -10.32 -9.98
N GLY A 132 12.19 -9.85 -10.64
CA GLY A 132 10.84 -10.42 -10.55
C GLY A 132 9.80 -9.38 -10.18
N HIS A 133 9.21 -9.49 -8.99
CA HIS A 133 8.26 -8.50 -8.50
C HIS A 133 8.29 -8.40 -6.98
N VAL A 134 7.90 -7.23 -6.48
CA VAL A 134 7.58 -7.02 -5.06
C VAL A 134 6.07 -7.03 -4.89
N THR A 135 5.59 -7.79 -3.91
CA THR A 135 4.18 -7.78 -3.50
C THR A 135 4.06 -7.03 -2.18
N SER A 136 3.16 -6.05 -2.13
CA SER A 136 2.85 -5.27 -0.94
C SER A 136 1.37 -5.37 -0.59
N LEU A 137 1.06 -5.32 0.70
CA LEU A 137 -0.29 -5.07 1.19
C LEU A 137 -0.40 -3.57 1.50
N GLU A 138 -1.24 -2.85 0.75
CA GLU A 138 -1.44 -1.40 0.86
C GLU A 138 -2.83 -1.14 1.48
N VAL A 139 -2.88 -0.27 2.49
CA VAL A 139 -4.09 0.02 3.27
C VAL A 139 -4.45 1.49 3.08
N TYR A 140 -5.71 1.76 2.76
CA TYR A 140 -6.22 3.11 2.49
C TYR A 140 -7.38 3.46 3.43
N ASP A 141 -7.36 4.69 3.92
CA ASP A 141 -8.49 5.34 4.56
C ASP A 141 -9.47 5.92 3.52
N VAL A 142 -10.46 6.67 4.01
CA VAL A 142 -11.53 7.30 3.21
C VAL A 142 -11.02 8.42 2.31
#